data_AF-A0A258HRH8-F1
#
_entry.id   AF-A0A258HRH8-F1
#
_cell.length_a   1.000
_cell.length_b   1.000
_cell.length_c   1.000
_cell.angle_alpha   90.00
_cell.angle_beta   90.00
_cell.angle_gamma   90.00
#
_symmetry.space_group_name_H-M   'P 1'
#
loop_
_entity.id
_entity.type
_entity.pdbx_description
1 polymer ?
#
loop_
_entity_poly.entity_id
_entity_poly.type
_entity_poly.pdbx_seq_one_letter_code
_entity_poly.pdbx_strand_id
1 'polypeptide(L)'
;MVSYLALLMALGAAIAIWPSQWAMPSTNARLRRLREIEGGAPEKFFEERRTLAEYQPTPRFLLLWRMVGAAIGITAAVLLIMEVMDQRNEDTARIEATHAMAAARIAVGKAESGDRATYREAQAEVARADAALKRWEELAKD
;
A
#
# COMPACT_ATOMS: atom_id res chain seq x y z
N MET A 1 -2.69 3.29 -7.11
CA MET A 1 -1.87 3.54 -5.91
C MET A 1 -1.51 2.22 -5.22
N VAL A 2 -2.48 1.34 -4.96
CA VAL A 2 -2.32 -0.06 -4.51
C VAL A 2 -1.13 -0.82 -5.12
N SER A 3 -0.92 -0.78 -6.44
CA SER A 3 0.18 -1.49 -7.12
C SER A 3 1.58 -1.04 -6.66
N TYR A 4 1.74 0.25 -6.33
CA TYR A 4 3.00 0.80 -5.82
C TYR A 4 3.25 0.37 -4.37
N LEU A 5 2.22 0.35 -3.53
CA LEU A 5 2.33 -0.11 -2.14
C LEU A 5 2.67 -1.60 -2.07
N ALA A 6 2.06 -2.42 -2.94
CA ALA A 6 2.40 -3.83 -3.06
C ALA A 6 3.86 -4.06 -3.48
N LEU A 7 4.36 -3.26 -4.43
CA LEU A 7 5.77 -3.28 -4.84
C LEU A 7 6.71 -2.89 -3.71
N LEU A 8 6.39 -1.81 -2.97
CA LEU A 8 7.18 -1.37 -1.81
C LEU A 8 7.21 -2.41 -0.70
N MET A 9 6.09 -3.09 -0.46
CA MET A 9 6.01 -4.18 0.51
C MET A 9 6.90 -5.36 0.10
N ALA A 10 6.83 -5.78 -1.17
CA ALA A 10 7.68 -6.84 -1.71
C ALA A 10 9.18 -6.47 -1.63
N LEU A 11 9.51 -5.21 -1.94
CA LEU A 11 10.87 -4.70 -1.86
C LEU A 11 11.39 -4.64 -0.42
N GLY A 12 10.57 -4.16 0.52
CA GLY A 12 10.89 -4.15 1.95
C GLY A 12 11.17 -5.55 2.50
N ALA A 13 10.34 -6.53 2.11
CA ALA A 13 10.54 -7.93 2.46
C ALA A 13 11.85 -8.50 1.87
N ALA A 14 12.14 -8.21 0.60
CA ALA A 14 13.37 -8.66 -0.05
C ALA A 14 14.63 -8.11 0.64
N ILE A 15 14.62 -6.83 1.03
CA ILE A 15 15.71 -6.18 1.77
C ILE A 15 15.85 -6.77 3.18
N ALA A 16 14.75 -7.10 3.85
CA ALA A 16 14.78 -7.69 5.18
C ALA A 16 15.33 -9.13 5.18
N ILE A 17 15.00 -9.94 4.17
CA ILE A 17 15.46 -11.33 4.07
C ILE A 17 16.90 -11.39 3.57
N TRP A 18 17.21 -10.62 2.52
CA TRP A 18 18.53 -10.62 1.84
C TRP A 18 19.20 -9.23 1.87
N PRO A 19 19.52 -8.68 3.05
CA PRO A 19 20.15 -7.37 3.16
C PRO A 19 21.52 -7.33 2.47
N SER A 20 22.25 -8.45 2.44
CA SER A 20 23.59 -8.53 1.85
C SER A 20 23.64 -8.26 0.34
N GLN A 21 22.55 -8.50 -0.39
CA GLN A 21 22.49 -8.23 -1.84
C GLN A 21 22.37 -6.72 -2.13
N TRP A 22 21.77 -5.97 -1.20
CA TRP A 22 21.45 -4.55 -1.37
C TRP A 22 22.42 -3.64 -0.62
N ALA A 23 22.95 -4.10 0.52
CA ALA A 23 23.66 -3.25 1.46
C ALA A 23 25.07 -2.85 1.01
N MET A 24 25.78 -3.62 0.18
CA MET A 24 27.17 -3.30 -0.21
C MET A 24 27.61 -3.92 -1.55
N PRO A 25 27.74 -3.12 -2.63
CA PRO A 25 28.43 -3.51 -3.86
C PRO A 25 29.87 -3.98 -3.62
N SER A 26 30.55 -3.37 -2.63
CA SER A 26 31.91 -3.72 -2.20
C SER A 26 32.01 -5.12 -1.60
N THR A 27 30.98 -5.58 -0.86
CA THR A 27 30.94 -6.95 -0.33
C THR A 27 30.73 -7.97 -1.45
N ASN A 28 29.89 -7.65 -2.43
CA ASN A 28 29.72 -8.49 -3.62
C ASN A 28 31.00 -8.56 -4.45
N ALA A 29 31.70 -7.42 -4.63
CA ALA A 29 33.00 -7.37 -5.30
C ALA A 29 34.06 -8.19 -4.55
N ARG A 30 34.11 -8.07 -3.22
CA ARG A 30 34.96 -8.88 -2.34
C ARG A 30 34.67 -10.37 -2.49
N LEU A 31 33.40 -10.79 -2.39
CA LEU A 31 32.99 -12.20 -2.51
C LEU A 31 33.28 -12.77 -3.89
N ARG A 32 33.13 -11.95 -4.93
CA ARG A 32 33.50 -12.33 -6.30
C ARG A 32 35.02 -12.52 -6.40
N ARG A 33 35.80 -11.59 -5.86
CA ARG A 33 37.26 -11.66 -5.87
C ARG A 33 37.81 -12.85 -5.08
N LEU A 34 37.23 -13.15 -3.92
CA LEU A 34 37.54 -14.35 -3.15
C LEU A 34 37.29 -15.63 -3.96
N ARG A 35 36.14 -15.72 -4.65
CA ARG A 35 35.83 -16.86 -5.54
C ARG A 35 36.78 -16.97 -6.73
N GLU A 36 37.22 -15.85 -7.31
CA GLU A 36 38.23 -15.85 -8.37
C GLU A 36 39.55 -16.45 -7.85
N ILE A 37 40.02 -16.02 -6.68
CA ILE A 37 41.26 -16.53 -6.06
C ILE A 37 41.13 -18.02 -5.72
N GLU A 38 39.99 -18.44 -5.15
CA GLU A 38 39.69 -19.87 -4.88
C GLU A 38 39.60 -20.70 -6.18
N GLY A 39 39.18 -20.09 -7.28
CA GLY A 39 39.19 -20.68 -8.62
C GLY A 39 40.55 -20.68 -9.32
N GLY A 40 41.63 -20.28 -8.61
CA GLY A 40 42.99 -20.28 -9.13
C GLY A 40 43.45 -18.98 -9.79
N ALA A 41 42.67 -17.89 -9.70
CA ALA A 41 43.14 -16.60 -10.15
C ALA A 41 44.31 -16.10 -9.27
N PRO A 42 45.33 -15.47 -9.88
CA PRO A 42 46.47 -14.96 -9.11
C PRO A 42 46.06 -13.80 -8.20
N GLU A 43 46.68 -13.74 -7.02
CA GLU A 43 46.57 -12.60 -6.11
C GLU A 43 47.24 -11.36 -6.73
N LYS A 44 46.63 -10.19 -6.55
CA LYS A 44 47.13 -8.90 -7.04
C LYS A 44 48.19 -8.30 -6.13
N PHE A 45 48.16 -8.65 -4.84
CA PHE A 45 49.11 -8.21 -3.83
C PHE A 45 49.28 -9.29 -2.77
N PHE A 46 50.40 -9.23 -2.05
CA PHE A 46 50.73 -10.17 -0.99
C PHE A 46 49.67 -10.14 0.12
N GLU A 47 49.16 -11.30 0.51
CA GLU A 47 48.07 -11.47 1.50
C GLU A 47 46.71 -10.87 1.08
N GLU A 48 46.41 -10.78 -0.22
CA GLU A 48 45.09 -10.33 -0.72
C GLU A 48 43.97 -11.19 -0.12
N ARG A 49 44.15 -12.52 -0.09
CA ARG A 49 43.14 -13.43 0.45
C ARG A 49 42.86 -13.19 1.93
N ARG A 50 43.89 -12.95 2.74
CA ARG A 50 43.76 -12.70 4.19
C ARG A 50 43.08 -11.36 4.45
N THR A 51 43.50 -10.33 3.73
CA THR A 51 42.92 -8.98 3.83
C THR A 51 41.43 -9.00 3.45
N LEU A 52 41.07 -9.73 2.40
CA LEU A 52 39.68 -9.94 2.02
C LEU A 52 38.95 -10.75 3.10
N ALA A 53 39.54 -11.79 3.69
CA ALA A 53 38.89 -12.57 4.75
C ALA A 53 38.54 -11.73 5.99
N GLU A 54 39.41 -10.79 6.37
CA GLU A 54 39.23 -9.89 7.52
C GLU A 54 38.16 -8.80 7.27
N TYR A 55 37.96 -8.39 6.02
CA TYR A 55 36.96 -7.37 5.66
C TYR A 55 35.52 -7.93 5.63
N GLN A 56 35.01 -8.40 6.77
CA GLN A 56 33.61 -8.82 6.88
C GLN A 56 32.67 -7.63 7.15
N PRO A 57 31.51 -7.53 6.46
CA PRO A 57 30.52 -6.55 6.84
C PRO A 57 30.06 -6.83 8.28
N THR A 58 30.20 -5.82 9.15
CA THR A 58 29.85 -5.99 10.57
C THR A 58 28.40 -6.49 10.72
N PRO A 59 28.13 -7.46 11.62
CA PRO A 59 26.79 -7.98 11.84
C PRO A 59 25.75 -6.89 12.14
N ARG A 60 26.18 -5.82 12.82
CA ARG A 60 25.35 -4.64 13.15
C ARG A 60 24.83 -3.92 11.90
N PHE A 61 25.63 -3.82 10.85
CA PHE A 61 25.24 -3.15 9.62
C PHE A 61 24.19 -3.95 8.84
N LEU A 62 24.32 -5.28 8.79
CA LEU A 62 23.30 -6.14 8.19
C LEU A 62 21.99 -6.08 8.98
N LEU A 63 22.07 -6.02 10.31
CA LEU A 63 20.91 -5.90 11.19
C LEU A 63 20.17 -4.57 10.97
N LEU A 64 20.90 -3.46 10.77
CA LEU A 64 20.32 -2.17 10.40
C LEU A 64 19.49 -2.27 9.11
N TRP A 65 20.06 -2.88 8.06
CA TRP A 65 19.34 -3.06 6.79
C TRP A 65 18.11 -3.96 6.92
N ARG A 66 18.15 -4.97 7.79
CA ARG A 66 16.96 -5.76 8.11
C ARG A 66 15.86 -4.93 8.75
N MET A 67 16.22 -4.07 9.70
CA MET A 67 15.27 -3.17 10.36
C MET A 67 14.68 -2.15 9.39
N VAL A 68 15.50 -1.60 8.49
CA VAL A 68 15.03 -0.69 7.43
C VAL A 68 14.05 -1.40 6.49
N GLY A 69 14.40 -2.60 6.00
CA GLY A 69 13.51 -3.39 5.14
C GLY A 69 12.19 -3.73 5.83
N ALA A 70 12.25 -4.14 7.11
CA ALA A 70 11.06 -4.43 7.91
C ALA A 70 10.19 -3.18 8.12
N ALA A 71 10.79 -2.03 8.43
CA ALA A 71 10.07 -0.78 8.61
C ALA A 71 9.34 -0.34 7.32
N ILE A 72 10.01 -0.43 6.17
CA ILE A 72 9.41 -0.14 4.86
C ILE A 72 8.24 -1.10 4.58
N GLY A 73 8.45 -2.40 4.79
CA GLY A 73 7.43 -3.42 4.57
C GLY A 73 6.20 -3.23 5.45
N ILE A 74 6.39 -2.98 6.75
CA ILE A 74 5.31 -2.73 7.71
C ILE A 74 4.54 -1.45 7.34
N THR A 75 5.26 -0.36 7.04
CA THR A 75 4.62 0.91 6.66
C THR A 75 3.78 0.76 5.40
N ALA A 76 4.31 0.08 4.37
CA ALA A 76 3.56 -0.20 3.14
C ALA A 76 2.32 -1.06 3.40
N ALA A 77 2.42 -2.08 4.26
CA ALA A 77 1.30 -2.93 4.63
C ALA A 77 0.20 -2.15 5.37
N VAL A 78 0.57 -1.29 6.33
CA VAL A 78 -0.39 -0.45 7.07
C VAL A 78 -1.12 0.51 6.12
N LEU A 79 -0.38 1.18 5.22
CA LEU A 79 -0.99 2.08 4.24
C LEU A 79 -1.96 1.34 3.31
N LEU A 80 -1.59 0.13 2.88
CA LEU A 80 -2.46 -0.69 2.03
C LEU A 80 -3.74 -1.10 2.77
N ILE A 81 -3.64 -1.48 4.05
CA ILE A 81 -4.81 -1.78 4.87
C ILE A 81 -5.71 -0.55 5.03
N MET A 82 -5.13 0.62 5.30
CA MET A 82 -5.90 1.87 5.42
C MET A 82 -6.64 2.20 4.12
N GLU A 83 -5.97 2.11 2.96
CA GLU A 83 -6.59 2.37 1.64
C GLU A 83 -7.74 1.39 1.36
N VAL A 84 -7.56 0.10 1.69
CA VAL A 84 -8.61 -0.91 1.52
C VAL A 84 -9.79 -0.67 2.46
N MET A 85 -9.54 -0.24 3.70
CA MET A 85 -10.60 0.09 4.65
C MET A 85 -11.38 1.33 4.21
N ASP A 86 -10.69 2.35 3.71
CA ASP A 86 -11.31 3.58 3.23
C ASP A 86 -12.23 3.32 2.03
N GLN A 87 -11.74 2.56 1.05
CA GLN A 87 -12.56 2.12 -0.11
C GLN A 87 -13.81 1.35 0.32
N ARG A 88 -13.68 0.45 1.31
CA ARG A 88 -14.84 -0.31 1.82
C ARG A 88 -15.87 0.60 2.50
N ASN A 89 -15.42 1.61 3.23
CA ASN A 89 -16.32 2.56 3.87
C ASN A 89 -17.05 3.40 2.82
N GLU A 90 -16.34 3.84 1.78
CA GLU A 90 -16.91 4.59 0.66
C GLU A 90 -17.95 3.76 -0.11
N ASP A 91 -17.62 2.49 -0.42
CA ASP A 91 -18.54 1.56 -1.08
C ASP A 91 -19.82 1.34 -0.24
N THR A 92 -19.68 1.17 1.07
CA THR A 92 -20.82 0.97 1.98
C THR A 92 -21.71 2.20 2.01
N ALA A 93 -21.13 3.40 2.14
CA ALA A 93 -21.86 4.66 2.10
C ALA A 93 -22.62 4.86 0.78
N ARG A 94 -21.99 4.49 -0.35
CA ARG A 94 -22.61 4.56 -1.68
C ARG A 94 -23.78 3.60 -1.82
N ILE A 95 -23.64 2.37 -1.31
CA ILE A 95 -24.72 1.38 -1.30
C ILE A 95 -25.89 1.88 -0.45
N GLU A 96 -25.65 2.36 0.76
CA GLU A 96 -26.70 2.92 1.62
C GLU A 96 -27.44 4.09 0.95
N ALA A 97 -26.69 5.01 0.34
CA ALA A 97 -27.27 6.16 -0.35
C ALA A 97 -28.12 5.75 -1.56
N THR A 98 -27.67 4.78 -2.36
CA THR A 98 -28.45 4.27 -3.50
C THR A 98 -29.72 3.55 -3.05
N HIS A 99 -29.68 2.78 -1.95
CA HIS A 99 -30.87 2.16 -1.37
C HIS A 99 -31.85 3.20 -0.82
N ALA A 100 -31.37 4.23 -0.13
CA ALA A 100 -32.20 5.33 0.37
C ALA A 100 -32.90 6.06 -0.78
N MET A 101 -32.19 6.35 -1.88
CA MET A 101 -32.78 6.95 -3.08
C MET A 101 -33.82 6.06 -3.74
N ALA A 102 -33.56 4.76 -3.86
CA ALA A 102 -34.51 3.82 -4.44
C ALA A 102 -35.79 3.75 -3.59
N ALA A 103 -35.67 3.69 -2.27
CA ALA A 103 -36.81 3.71 -1.35
C ALA A 103 -37.61 5.02 -1.47
N ALA A 104 -36.93 6.16 -1.54
CA ALA A 104 -37.58 7.46 -1.68
C ALA A 104 -38.32 7.59 -3.02
N ARG A 105 -37.74 7.07 -4.13
CA ARG A 105 -38.43 7.01 -5.44
C ARG A 105 -39.68 6.13 -5.41
N ILE A 106 -39.62 4.98 -4.75
CA ILE A 106 -40.79 4.09 -4.58
C ILE A 106 -41.87 4.79 -3.75
N ALA A 107 -41.49 5.53 -2.70
CA ALA A 107 -42.42 6.30 -1.88
C ALA A 107 -43.11 7.40 -2.69
N VAL A 108 -42.39 8.13 -3.54
CA VAL A 108 -42.97 9.12 -4.48
C VAL A 108 -43.94 8.45 -5.44
N GLY A 109 -43.58 7.32 -6.06
CA GLY A 109 -44.47 6.59 -6.97
C GLY A 109 -45.76 6.10 -6.29
N LYS A 110 -45.67 5.64 -5.03
CA LYS A 110 -46.85 5.29 -4.23
C LYS A 110 -47.69 6.52 -3.87
N ALA A 111 -47.06 7.63 -3.55
CA ALA A 111 -47.77 8.87 -3.23
C ALA A 111 -48.43 9.49 -4.48
N GLU A 112 -47.89 9.25 -5.68
CA GLU A 112 -48.50 9.64 -6.95
C GLU A 112 -49.83 8.92 -7.19
N SER A 113 -49.98 7.70 -6.66
CA SER A 113 -51.25 6.96 -6.63
C SER A 113 -52.19 7.35 -5.47
N GLY A 114 -51.81 8.32 -4.62
CA GLY A 114 -52.52 8.74 -3.41
C GLY A 114 -52.76 10.25 -3.31
N ASP A 115 -52.98 10.75 -2.08
CA ASP A 115 -53.29 12.16 -1.79
C ASP A 115 -52.13 13.11 -2.14
N ARG A 116 -52.47 14.29 -2.71
CA ARG A 116 -51.51 15.30 -3.22
C ARG A 116 -50.59 15.87 -2.13
N ALA A 117 -51.05 15.89 -0.87
CA ALA A 117 -50.24 16.32 0.26
C ALA A 117 -49.06 15.37 0.49
N THR A 118 -49.33 14.06 0.51
CA THR A 118 -48.34 13.00 0.67
C THR A 118 -47.32 12.97 -0.47
N TYR A 119 -47.75 13.30 -1.69
CA TYR A 119 -46.85 13.39 -2.85
C TYR A 119 -45.83 14.52 -2.73
N ARG A 120 -46.24 15.71 -2.26
CA ARG A 120 -45.33 16.84 -2.07
C ARG A 120 -44.32 16.59 -0.97
N GLU A 121 -44.73 15.93 0.11
CA GLU A 121 -43.85 15.58 1.22
C GLU A 121 -42.81 14.55 0.79
N ALA A 122 -43.22 13.51 0.05
CA ALA A 122 -42.31 12.52 -0.52
C ALA A 122 -41.33 13.13 -1.53
N GLN A 123 -41.77 14.05 -2.41
CA GLN A 123 -40.87 14.77 -3.32
C GLN A 123 -39.85 15.63 -2.56
N ALA A 124 -40.25 16.27 -1.46
CA ALA A 124 -39.35 17.08 -0.65
C ALA A 124 -38.27 16.22 0.04
N GLU A 125 -38.60 15.01 0.47
CA GLU A 125 -37.61 14.06 1.00
C GLU A 125 -36.64 13.56 -0.08
N VAL A 126 -37.13 13.23 -1.28
CA VAL A 126 -36.27 12.87 -2.41
C VAL A 126 -35.31 13.99 -2.75
N ALA A 127 -35.78 15.24 -2.81
CA ALA A 127 -34.94 16.39 -3.10
C ALA A 127 -33.86 16.63 -2.02
N ARG A 128 -34.17 16.38 -0.74
CA ARG A 128 -33.18 16.43 0.35
C ARG A 128 -32.15 15.31 0.24
N ALA A 129 -32.57 14.10 -0.12
CA ALA A 129 -31.68 12.97 -0.34
C ALA A 129 -30.74 13.21 -1.54
N ASP A 130 -31.26 13.75 -2.66
CA ASP A 130 -30.47 14.16 -3.83
C ASP A 130 -29.45 15.25 -3.48
N ALA A 131 -29.85 16.25 -2.69
CA ALA A 131 -28.96 17.30 -2.24
C ALA A 131 -27.85 16.79 -1.30
N ALA A 132 -28.17 15.85 -0.41
CA ALA A 132 -27.19 15.20 0.46
C ALA A 132 -26.19 14.36 -0.33
N LEU A 133 -26.66 13.63 -1.35
CA LEU A 133 -25.80 12.85 -2.24
C LEU A 133 -24.84 13.74 -3.03
N LYS A 134 -25.34 14.84 -3.61
CA LYS A 134 -24.50 15.81 -4.32
C LYS A 134 -23.43 16.43 -3.42
N ARG A 135 -23.77 16.79 -2.18
CA ARG A 135 -22.80 17.31 -1.21
C ARG A 135 -21.72 16.28 -0.89
N TRP A 136 -22.09 15.01 -0.77
CA TRP A 136 -21.14 13.94 -0.55
C TRP A 136 -20.23 13.72 -1.77
N GLU A 137 -20.78 13.75 -2.99
CA GLU A 137 -19.99 13.67 -4.24
C GLU A 137 -19.03 14.86 -4.43
N GLU A 138 -19.38 16.05 -3.95
CA GLU A 138 -18.49 17.21 -3.93
C GLU A 138 -17.34 17.01 -2.93
N LEU A 139 -17.64 16.56 -1.71
CA LEU A 139 -16.63 16.28 -0.68
C LEU A 139 -15.70 15.10 -1.02
N ALA A 140 -16.17 14.13 -1.79
CA ALA A 140 -15.36 12.98 -2.21
C ALA A 140 -14.42 13.28 -3.40
N LYS A 141 -14.57 14.44 -4.05
CA LYS A 141 -13.70 14.87 -5.16
C LYS A 141 -12.53 15.75 -4.75
N ASP A 142 -12.58 16.34 -3.56
CA ASP A 142 -11.51 17.15 -2.95
C ASP A 142 -10.55 16.26 -2.13
#